data_AF-A0AAU2TCH9-F1
#
_entry.id   AF-A0AAU2TCH9-F1
#
_cell.length_a   1.000
_cell.length_b   1.000
_cell.length_c   1.000
_cell.angle_alpha   90.00
_cell.angle_beta   90.00
_cell.angle_gamma   90.00
#
_symmetry.space_group_name_H-M   'P 1'
#
loop_
_entity.id
_entity.type
_entity.pdbx_description
1 polymer ?
#
loop_
_entity_poly.entity_id
_entity_poly.type
_entity_poly.pdbx_seq_one_letter_code
_entity_poly.pdbx_strand_id
1 'polypeptide(L)'
;MTALREKFPVLPNVARYLMSRPVRRGFLRDSFDAGIAAALIGDPGVARDHFERVLREDALAPWMVEAQEKARELHAIAADHDAVTAWVTRAVDLCRNKLGVDPVVLAIS
;
A
#
# COMPACT_ATOMS: atom_id res chain seq x y z
N MET A 1 -10.21 14.69 -11.49
CA MET A 1 -10.32 13.93 -10.22
C MET A 1 -11.53 13.00 -10.15
N THR A 2 -12.61 13.27 -10.90
CA THR A 2 -13.85 12.46 -10.97
C THR A 2 -13.66 11.09 -11.63
N ALA A 3 -12.91 11.01 -12.74
CA ALA A 3 -12.77 9.78 -13.53
C ALA A 3 -12.24 8.55 -12.76
N LEU A 4 -11.33 8.73 -11.78
CA LEU A 4 -10.82 7.61 -10.97
C LEU A 4 -11.80 7.17 -9.89
N ARG A 5 -12.55 8.10 -9.28
CA ARG A 5 -13.62 7.78 -8.33
C ARG A 5 -14.79 7.08 -9.01
N GLU A 6 -15.11 7.49 -10.23
CA GLU A 6 -16.11 6.83 -11.08
C GLU A 6 -15.66 5.44 -11.51
N LYS A 7 -14.37 5.29 -11.90
CA LYS A 7 -13.79 4.00 -12.28
C LYS A 7 -13.73 3.01 -11.10
N PHE A 8 -13.51 3.51 -9.89
CA PHE A 8 -13.38 2.70 -8.69
C PHE A 8 -14.28 3.23 -7.57
N PRO A 9 -15.59 2.90 -7.61
CA PRO A 9 -16.55 3.41 -6.63
C PRO A 9 -16.35 2.82 -5.23
N VAL A 10 -15.64 1.69 -5.13
CA VAL A 10 -15.39 0.98 -3.87
C VAL A 10 -13.94 0.51 -3.79
N LEU A 11 -13.37 0.51 -2.58
CA LEU A 11 -11.98 0.12 -2.31
C LEU A 11 -11.61 -1.29 -2.83
N PRO A 12 -12.47 -2.33 -2.71
CA PRO A 12 -12.15 -3.65 -3.25
C PRO A 12 -11.88 -3.69 -4.76
N ASN A 13 -12.50 -2.78 -5.53
CA ASN A 13 -12.27 -2.70 -6.97
C ASN A 13 -10.91 -2.07 -7.30
N VAL A 14 -10.47 -1.10 -6.50
CA VAL A 14 -9.10 -0.56 -6.59
C VAL A 14 -8.10 -1.67 -6.26
N ALA A 15 -8.33 -2.41 -5.17
CA ALA A 15 -7.42 -3.44 -4.73
C ALA A 15 -7.28 -4.55 -5.76
N ARG A 16 -8.40 -5.05 -6.31
CA ARG A 16 -8.38 -6.04 -7.39
C ARG A 16 -7.61 -5.55 -8.61
N TYR A 17 -7.79 -4.29 -8.99
CA TYR A 17 -7.06 -3.70 -10.10
C TYR A 17 -5.55 -3.64 -9.82
N LEU A 18 -5.15 -3.17 -8.64
CA LEU A 18 -3.73 -3.09 -8.26
C LEU A 18 -3.08 -4.48 -8.21
N MET A 19 -3.76 -5.46 -7.62
CA MET A 19 -3.30 -6.85 -7.55
C MET A 19 -3.26 -7.55 -8.92
N SER A 20 -4.11 -7.14 -9.88
CA SER A 20 -4.10 -7.72 -11.23
C SER A 20 -2.95 -7.22 -12.12
N ARG A 21 -2.23 -6.17 -11.70
CA ARG A 21 -1.14 -5.63 -12.49
C ARG A 21 0.01 -6.63 -12.54
N PRO A 22 0.62 -6.86 -13.72
CA PRO A 22 1.71 -7.81 -13.85
C PRO A 22 2.88 -7.37 -12.97
N VAL A 23 3.22 -8.21 -12.00
CA VAL A 23 4.36 -8.01 -11.13
C VAL A 23 5.62 -8.28 -11.94
N ARG A 24 6.41 -7.22 -12.17
CA ARG A 24 7.64 -7.26 -12.95
C ARG A 24 8.82 -6.93 -12.04
N ARG A 25 9.94 -7.63 -12.22
CA ARG A 25 11.19 -7.32 -11.50
C ARG A 25 11.63 -5.90 -11.82
N GLY A 26 12.07 -5.15 -10.81
CA GLY A 26 12.39 -3.72 -10.93
C GLY A 26 11.17 -2.79 -10.78
N PHE A 27 9.97 -3.33 -10.54
CA PHE A 27 8.76 -2.55 -10.24
C PHE A 27 8.41 -2.67 -8.75
N LEU A 28 9.37 -2.35 -7.87
CA LEU A 28 9.22 -2.38 -6.41
C LEU A 28 7.92 -1.70 -5.97
N ARG A 29 7.62 -0.54 -6.55
CA ARG A 29 6.42 0.24 -6.23
C ARG A 29 5.12 -0.50 -6.55
N ASP A 30 5.05 -1.22 -7.66
CA ASP A 30 3.83 -1.96 -8.03
C ASP A 30 3.58 -3.10 -7.02
N SER A 31 4.63 -3.79 -6.57
CA SER A 31 4.49 -4.81 -5.51
C SER A 31 4.14 -4.19 -4.17
N PHE A 32 4.72 -3.05 -3.83
CA PHE A 32 4.44 -2.35 -2.57
C PHE A 32 2.96 -1.88 -2.51
N ASP A 33 2.48 -1.24 -3.58
CA ASP A 33 1.10 -0.75 -3.67
C ASP A 33 0.09 -1.92 -3.66
N ALA A 34 0.41 -3.04 -4.33
CA ALA A 34 -0.43 -4.23 -4.32
C ALA A 34 -0.48 -4.91 -2.93
N GLY A 35 0.64 -4.95 -2.21
CA GLY A 35 0.69 -5.49 -0.85
C GLY A 35 -0.18 -4.69 0.13
N ILE A 36 -0.11 -3.35 0.08
CA ILE A 36 -0.97 -2.48 0.89
C ILE A 36 -2.45 -2.73 0.55
N ALA A 37 -2.77 -2.80 -0.75
CA ALA A 37 -4.14 -3.03 -1.20
C ALA A 37 -4.71 -4.36 -0.72
N ALA A 38 -3.92 -5.45 -0.82
CA ALA A 38 -4.30 -6.77 -0.34
C ALA A 38 -4.56 -6.78 1.19
N ALA A 39 -3.67 -6.15 1.97
CA ALA A 39 -3.83 -6.05 3.41
C ALA A 39 -5.11 -5.27 3.81
N LEU A 40 -5.39 -4.17 3.13
CA LEU A 40 -6.60 -3.36 3.37
C LEU A 40 -7.90 -4.09 3.03
N ILE A 41 -7.90 -5.09 2.14
CA ILE A 41 -9.10 -5.89 1.85
C ILE A 41 -9.16 -7.21 2.63
N GLY A 42 -8.25 -7.40 3.59
CA GLY A 42 -8.23 -8.60 4.44
C GLY A 42 -7.64 -9.83 3.77
N ASP A 43 -6.72 -9.67 2.80
CA ASP A 43 -5.95 -10.77 2.20
C ASP A 43 -4.47 -10.73 2.67
N PRO A 44 -4.18 -11.19 3.90
CA PRO A 44 -2.84 -11.12 4.47
C PRO A 44 -1.84 -12.04 3.78
N GLY A 45 -2.31 -13.12 3.15
CA GLY A 45 -1.44 -14.05 2.41
C GLY A 45 -0.86 -13.36 1.18
N VAL A 46 -1.74 -12.81 0.34
CA VAL A 46 -1.34 -12.05 -0.85
C VAL A 46 -0.53 -10.81 -0.47
N ALA A 47 -0.91 -10.12 0.62
CA ALA A 47 -0.15 -8.98 1.11
C ALA A 47 1.30 -9.33 1.44
N ARG A 48 1.51 -10.41 2.22
CA ARG A 48 2.85 -10.87 2.59
C ARG A 48 3.66 -11.27 1.38
N ASP A 49 3.10 -12.03 0.45
CA ASP A 49 3.78 -12.41 -0.80
C ASP A 49 4.30 -11.18 -1.56
N HIS A 50 3.48 -10.14 -1.67
CA HIS A 50 3.87 -8.88 -2.32
C HIS A 50 4.95 -8.13 -1.54
N PHE A 51 4.86 -8.04 -0.21
CA PHE A 51 5.90 -7.40 0.60
C PHE A 51 7.22 -8.18 0.57
N GLU A 52 7.20 -9.51 0.61
CA GLU A 52 8.42 -10.29 0.45
C GLU A 52 9.10 -10.05 -0.91
N ARG A 53 8.33 -9.82 -1.98
CA ARG A 53 8.91 -9.44 -3.28
C ARG A 53 9.59 -8.08 -3.21
N VAL A 54 9.00 -7.09 -2.52
CA VAL A 54 9.66 -5.80 -2.25
C VAL A 54 10.99 -5.98 -1.51
N LEU A 55 11.01 -6.88 -0.52
CA LEU A 55 12.20 -7.17 0.29
C LEU A 55 13.30 -7.94 -0.47
N ARG A 56 12.96 -8.62 -1.57
CA ARG A 56 13.93 -9.34 -2.43
C ARG A 56 14.55 -8.45 -3.52
N GLU A 57 14.03 -7.26 -3.75
CA GLU A 57 14.59 -6.33 -4.75
C GLU A 57 15.89 -5.69 -4.24
N ASP A 58 16.85 -5.47 -5.14
CA ASP A 58 18.07 -4.74 -4.81
C ASP A 58 17.76 -3.25 -4.64
N ALA A 59 18.09 -2.67 -3.49
CA ALA A 59 17.85 -1.27 -3.21
C ALA A 59 18.91 -0.38 -3.88
N LEU A 60 18.59 0.11 -5.08
CA LEU A 60 19.48 0.95 -5.89
C LEU A 60 19.42 2.45 -5.56
N ALA A 61 18.50 2.85 -4.68
CA ALA A 61 18.31 4.24 -4.27
C ALA A 61 17.82 4.33 -2.81
N PRO A 62 18.09 5.43 -2.09
CA PRO A 62 17.69 5.59 -0.69
C PRO A 62 16.19 5.39 -0.45
N TRP A 63 15.34 5.87 -1.36
CA TRP A 63 13.88 5.72 -1.25
C TRP A 63 13.43 4.24 -1.28
N MET A 64 14.21 3.35 -1.91
CA MET A 64 13.91 1.92 -1.95
C MET A 64 14.18 1.26 -0.59
N VAL A 65 15.23 1.71 0.11
CA VAL A 65 15.53 1.23 1.48
C VAL A 65 14.38 1.61 2.42
N GLU A 66 13.94 2.86 2.37
CA GLU A 66 12.78 3.33 3.15
C GLU A 66 11.50 2.54 2.80
N ALA A 67 11.28 2.24 1.52
CA ALA A 67 10.14 1.43 1.09
C ALA A 67 10.22 -0.01 1.62
N GLN A 68 11.42 -0.60 1.66
CA GLN A 68 11.65 -1.92 2.24
C GLN A 68 11.44 -1.93 3.76
N GLU A 69 11.88 -0.90 4.49
CA GLU A 69 11.60 -0.77 5.92
C GLU A 69 10.09 -0.76 6.20
N LYS A 70 9.35 0.07 5.47
CA LYS A 70 7.88 0.11 5.55
C LYS A 70 7.24 -1.22 5.15
N ALA A 71 7.80 -1.92 4.15
CA ALA A 71 7.32 -3.23 3.75
C ALA A 71 7.54 -4.27 4.86
N ARG A 72 8.64 -4.19 5.64
CA ARG A 72 8.85 -5.07 6.82
C ARG A 72 7.82 -4.81 7.90
N GLU A 73 7.54 -3.54 8.21
CA GLU A 73 6.51 -3.15 9.17
C GLU A 73 5.14 -3.70 8.75
N LEU A 74 4.72 -3.40 7.52
CA LEU A 74 3.45 -3.84 6.96
C LEU A 74 3.35 -5.37 6.86
N HIS A 75 4.43 -6.07 6.50
CA HIS A 75 4.46 -7.53 6.48
C HIS A 75 4.20 -8.14 7.86
N ALA A 76 4.76 -7.53 8.92
CA ALA A 76 4.57 -7.99 10.30
C ALA A 76 3.11 -7.84 10.76
N ILE A 77 2.47 -6.72 10.39
CA ILE A 77 1.09 -6.43 10.79
C ILE A 77 0.03 -6.85 9.76
N ALA A 78 0.41 -7.49 8.64
CA ALA A 78 -0.47 -7.74 7.50
C ALA A 78 -1.78 -8.48 7.82
N ALA A 79 -1.78 -9.30 8.89
CA ALA A 79 -2.96 -10.04 9.36
C ALA A 79 -3.87 -9.24 10.29
N ASP A 80 -3.43 -8.08 10.76
CA ASP A 80 -4.19 -7.16 11.61
C ASP A 80 -4.70 -6.00 10.76
N HIS A 81 -5.95 -6.11 10.32
CA HIS A 81 -6.60 -5.13 9.46
C HIS A 81 -6.64 -3.74 10.09
N ASP A 82 -6.91 -3.65 11.39
CA ASP A 82 -7.00 -2.36 12.11
C ASP A 82 -5.62 -1.71 12.21
N ALA A 83 -4.58 -2.50 12.50
CA ALA A 83 -3.20 -2.01 12.51
C ALA A 83 -2.76 -1.52 11.13
N VAL A 84 -3.09 -2.23 10.05
CA VAL A 84 -2.80 -1.81 8.67
C VAL A 84 -3.53 -0.51 8.33
N THR A 85 -4.82 -0.41 8.65
CA THR A 85 -5.63 0.80 8.44
C THR A 85 -5.07 2.00 9.20
N ALA A 86 -4.68 1.81 10.46
CA ALA A 86 -4.03 2.84 11.27
C ALA A 86 -2.65 3.24 10.72
N TRP A 87 -1.88 2.29 10.19
CA TRP A 87 -0.60 2.57 9.54
C TRP A 87 -0.79 3.42 8.28
N VAL A 88 -1.71 3.03 7.40
CA VAL A 88 -1.99 3.74 6.14
C VAL A 88 -2.51 5.15 6.42
N THR A 89 -3.43 5.30 7.38
CA THR A 89 -3.98 6.61 7.77
C THR A 89 -2.88 7.56 8.22
N ARG A 90 -2.00 7.12 9.14
CA ARG A 90 -0.85 7.91 9.59
C ARG A 90 0.11 8.28 8.45
N ALA A 91 0.37 7.35 7.53
CA ALA A 91 1.21 7.61 6.37
C ALA A 91 0.60 8.67 5.43
N VAL A 92 -0.71 8.61 5.19
CA VAL A 92 -1.41 9.62 4.39
C VAL A 92 -1.39 10.98 5.08
N ASP A 93 -1.68 11.05 6.38
CA ASP A 93 -1.67 12.30 7.13
C ASP A 93 -0.28 12.95 7.13
N LEU A 94 0.79 12.16 7.30
CA LEU A 94 2.16 12.65 7.18
C LEU A 94 2.43 13.25 5.79
N CYS A 95 1.99 12.58 4.72
CA CYS A 95 2.14 13.09 3.36
C CYS A 95 1.33 14.37 3.14
N ARG A 96 0.09 14.44 3.63
CA ARG A 96 -0.77 15.63 3.54
C ARG A 96 -0.15 16.82 4.25
N ASN A 97 0.35 16.61 5.47
CA ASN A 97 1.06 17.64 6.24
C ASN A 97 2.28 18.17 5.47
N LYS A 98 3.10 17.28 4.89
CA LYS A 98 4.25 17.68 4.07
C LYS A 98 3.86 18.47 2.81
N LEU A 99 2.66 18.22 2.28
CA LEU A 99 2.11 18.88 1.10
C LEU A 99 1.28 20.13 1.43
N GLY A 100 1.13 20.50 2.71
CA GLY A 100 0.30 21.63 3.13
C GLY A 100 -1.20 21.42 2.86
N VAL A 101 -1.67 20.17 2.84
CA VAL A 101 -3.08 19.82 2.63
C VAL A 101 -3.69 19.47 3.98
N ASP A 102 -4.85 20.03 4.32
CA ASP A 102 -5.54 19.79 5.59
C ASP A 102 -5.74 18.29 5.87
N PRO A 103 -5.71 17.80 7.12
CA PRO A 103 -5.98 16.39 7.43
C PRO A 103 -7.36 15.95 6.92
N VAL A 104 -7.52 14.68 6.54
CA VAL A 104 -8.83 14.14 6.14
C VAL A 104 -9.16 12.94 7.02
N VAL A 105 -10.41 12.85 7.48
CA VAL A 105 -10.90 11.64 8.14
C VAL A 105 -11.12 10.58 7.06
N LEU A 106 -10.19 9.63 6.94
CA LEU A 106 -10.33 8.49 6.05
C LEU A 106 -11.21 7.44 6.73
N ALA A 107 -12.46 7.31 6.28
CA ALA A 107 -13.26 6.13 6.57
C ALA A 107 -12.80 5.00 5.65
N ILE A 108 -11.88 4.16 6.13
CA ILE A 108 -11.50 2.91 5.50
C ILE A 108 -12.47 1.87 6.08
N SER A 109 -13.45 1.45 5.28
CA SER A 109 -14.49 0.46 5.63
C SER A 109 -14.46 -0.70 4.67
#